data_AF-A0A521MUN5-F1
#
_entry.id   AF-A0A521MUN5-F1
#
_cell.length_a   1.000
_cell.length_b   1.000
_cell.length_c   1.000
_cell.angle_alpha   90.00
_cell.angle_beta   90.00
_cell.angle_gamma   90.00
#
_symmetry.space_group_name_H-M   'P 1'
#
loop_
_entity.id
_entity.type
_entity.pdbx_description
1 polymer ?
#
loop_
_entity_poly.entity_id
_entity_poly.type
_entity_poly.pdbx_seq_one_letter_code
_entity_poly.pdbx_strand_id
1 'polypeptide(L)'
;MADTSAYIDDFSDFIRASPSSYHAADEVRRRLNEEGYSSVVEADEWPSEPGRYVVVRDGAVIAWVVPTDAGPLTPFRILGSHTDSPGFKLKPKPTVGSAGWLQAGVEVYGGPLLNSWLDRELELAGRVVTRNGTERLVRTGPFLRIPQLAIHLDREVNAGLTLDKQRHTAPVFGVGEVGQNDLVGILAEHAGLASGEDVAGYDILTADTQAPARFGLGDDLYAAGRMDNLSSVHAGLRALVDAPAASGHIVVFAAFDHEELGSESRSGASGPFLDDVLTRIGVSLGAGLEERSRALAASWCLSSDAGHAVHPNYPERHDPANRPVAGGGPLLKINANQRYTTDAHGAALWARACAQAGVTYQEFVSNNAIPCGSTIGPLTATRLGIRTLDVGAPLLSMHSARELAHVDDLVALSAAIAAFFTPEP
;
A
#
# COMPACT_ATOMS: atom_id res chain seq x y z
N MET A 1 -19.77 -9.27 -13.27
CA MET A 1 -18.36 -9.50 -12.95
C MET A 1 -17.55 -8.58 -13.83
N ALA A 2 -16.66 -7.78 -13.24
CA ALA A 2 -15.70 -7.00 -14.01
C ALA A 2 -14.90 -7.94 -14.91
N ASP A 3 -14.49 -7.47 -16.08
CA ASP A 3 -13.57 -8.23 -16.92
C ASP A 3 -12.23 -8.41 -16.17
N THR A 4 -11.95 -9.63 -15.72
CA THR A 4 -10.73 -9.98 -14.99
C THR A 4 -9.48 -9.50 -15.73
N SER A 5 -9.46 -9.59 -17.06
CA SER A 5 -8.31 -9.13 -17.84
C SER A 5 -8.14 -7.62 -17.74
N ALA A 6 -9.22 -6.86 -17.93
CA ALA A 6 -9.18 -5.40 -17.84
C ALA A 6 -8.76 -4.92 -16.44
N TYR A 7 -9.26 -5.56 -15.37
CA TYR A 7 -8.86 -5.22 -14.01
C TYR A 7 -7.36 -5.46 -13.76
N ILE A 8 -6.84 -6.62 -14.20
CA ILE A 8 -5.44 -6.97 -13.99
C ILE A 8 -4.50 -6.11 -14.84
N ASP A 9 -4.91 -5.73 -16.05
CA ASP A 9 -4.15 -4.82 -16.89
C ASP A 9 -4.10 -3.41 -16.26
N ASP A 10 -5.23 -2.89 -15.75
CA ASP A 10 -5.28 -1.62 -15.02
C ASP A 10 -4.43 -1.64 -13.73
N PHE A 11 -4.49 -2.76 -12.99
CA PHE A 11 -3.66 -2.95 -11.80
C PHE A 11 -2.16 -3.00 -12.15
N SER A 12 -1.81 -3.63 -13.27
CA SER A 12 -0.42 -3.65 -13.77
C SER A 12 0.09 -2.25 -14.05
N ASP A 13 -0.73 -1.41 -14.68
CA ASP A 13 -0.38 -0.02 -14.97
C ASP A 13 -0.28 0.82 -13.69
N PHE A 14 -1.18 0.59 -12.73
CA PHE A 14 -1.11 1.22 -11.41
C PHE A 14 0.20 0.89 -10.68
N ILE A 15 0.61 -0.38 -10.65
CA ILE A 15 1.89 -0.78 -10.05
C ILE A 15 3.05 -0.11 -10.76
N ARG A 16 3.09 -0.11 -12.11
CA ARG A 16 4.18 0.50 -12.89
C ARG A 16 4.31 2.01 -12.63
N ALA A 17 3.18 2.69 -12.43
CA ALA A 17 3.12 4.12 -12.12
C ALA A 17 3.52 4.43 -10.67
N SER A 18 3.53 3.44 -9.78
CA SER A 18 3.64 3.61 -8.33
C SER A 18 4.91 3.00 -7.71
N PRO A 19 6.15 3.35 -8.14
CA PRO A 19 7.39 2.75 -7.65
C PRO A 19 7.74 3.05 -6.17
N SER A 20 7.06 4.02 -5.55
CA SER A 20 7.19 4.35 -4.13
C SER A 20 5.83 4.81 -3.58
N SER A 21 5.67 4.94 -2.25
CA SER A 21 4.45 5.46 -1.64
C SER A 21 4.07 6.85 -2.16
N TYR A 22 5.05 7.76 -2.32
CA TYR A 22 4.83 9.07 -2.94
C TYR A 22 4.22 9.00 -4.35
N HIS A 23 4.68 8.07 -5.19
CA HIS A 23 4.14 7.87 -6.53
C HIS A 23 2.76 7.21 -6.48
N ALA A 24 2.54 6.28 -5.55
CA ALA A 24 1.23 5.64 -5.35
C ALA A 24 0.17 6.67 -4.95
N ALA A 25 0.46 7.54 -3.99
CA ALA A 25 -0.44 8.61 -3.57
C ALA A 25 -0.71 9.63 -4.68
N ASP A 26 0.32 10.02 -5.43
CA ASP A 26 0.17 10.90 -6.58
C ASP A 26 -0.66 10.26 -7.70
N GLU A 27 -0.43 8.99 -8.01
CA GLU A 27 -1.18 8.25 -9.03
C GLU A 27 -2.65 8.08 -8.66
N VAL A 28 -2.96 7.79 -7.39
CA VAL A 28 -4.35 7.80 -6.89
C VAL A 28 -4.99 9.17 -7.11
N ARG A 29 -4.30 10.25 -6.69
CA ARG A 29 -4.81 11.62 -6.87
C ARG A 29 -5.01 11.94 -8.36
N ARG A 30 -4.05 11.61 -9.22
CA ARG A 30 -4.11 11.87 -10.66
C ARG A 30 -5.32 11.18 -11.29
N ARG A 31 -5.49 9.87 -11.05
CA ARG A 31 -6.62 9.09 -11.56
C ARG A 31 -7.96 9.61 -11.04
N LEU A 32 -8.06 9.95 -9.75
CA LEU A 32 -9.28 10.53 -9.19
C LEU A 32 -9.61 11.92 -9.78
N ASN A 33 -8.59 12.76 -10.02
CA ASN A 33 -8.81 14.05 -10.67
C ASN A 33 -9.34 13.88 -12.11
N GLU A 34 -8.90 12.84 -12.83
CA GLU A 34 -9.44 12.49 -14.16
C GLU A 34 -10.91 12.07 -14.11
N GLU A 35 -11.34 11.49 -12.98
CA GLU A 35 -12.75 11.14 -12.68
C GLU A 35 -13.52 12.30 -12.02
N GLY A 36 -12.95 13.51 -11.98
CA GLY A 36 -13.61 14.73 -11.50
C GLY A 36 -13.54 14.98 -10.00
N TYR A 37 -12.68 14.27 -9.26
CA TYR A 37 -12.40 14.60 -7.87
C TYR A 37 -11.63 15.92 -7.79
N SER A 38 -11.97 16.75 -6.80
CA SER A 38 -11.28 18.01 -6.54
C SER A 38 -10.16 17.79 -5.53
N SER A 39 -8.93 18.17 -5.91
CA SER A 39 -7.79 18.14 -5.00
C SER A 39 -7.94 19.21 -3.91
N VAL A 40 -7.76 18.81 -2.66
CA VAL A 40 -7.83 19.65 -1.47
C VAL A 40 -6.43 19.84 -0.92
N VAL A 41 -6.11 21.08 -0.51
CA VAL A 41 -4.86 21.41 0.19
C VAL A 41 -5.16 21.52 1.68
N GLU A 42 -4.37 20.83 2.51
CA GLU A 42 -4.63 20.77 3.96
C GLU A 42 -4.61 22.14 4.64
N ALA A 43 -3.80 23.08 4.14
CA ALA A 43 -3.66 24.41 4.72
C ALA A 43 -4.83 25.36 4.37
N ASP A 44 -5.64 25.03 3.38
CA ASP A 44 -6.72 25.90 2.89
C ASP A 44 -8.03 25.64 3.65
N GLU A 45 -9.01 26.51 3.42
CA GLU A 45 -10.39 26.27 3.83
C GLU A 45 -10.94 25.04 3.09
N TRP A 46 -11.71 24.21 3.80
CA TRP A 46 -12.20 22.95 3.26
C TRP A 46 -13.58 23.08 2.63
N PRO A 47 -13.86 22.30 1.57
CA PRO A 47 -15.15 22.37 0.90
C PRO A 47 -16.30 21.95 1.81
N SER A 48 -17.38 22.73 1.80
CA SER A 48 -18.64 22.45 2.49
C SER A 48 -19.70 21.79 1.60
N GLU A 49 -19.49 21.82 0.28
CA GLU A 49 -20.48 21.33 -0.67
C GLU A 49 -20.42 19.81 -0.83
N PRO A 50 -21.56 19.16 -1.11
CA PRO A 50 -21.58 17.80 -1.63
C PRO A 50 -20.65 17.65 -2.83
N GLY A 51 -19.91 16.55 -2.91
CA GLY A 51 -18.89 16.41 -3.95
C GLY A 51 -17.88 15.30 -3.70
N ARG A 52 -16.85 15.29 -4.55
CA ARG A 52 -15.79 14.27 -4.60
C ARG A 52 -14.46 14.96 -4.40
N TYR A 53 -13.70 14.52 -3.41
CA TYR A 53 -12.50 15.23 -2.96
C TYR A 53 -11.35 14.28 -2.69
N VAL A 54 -10.12 14.75 -2.87
CA VAL A 54 -8.89 14.00 -2.60
C VAL A 54 -7.84 14.90 -1.97
N VAL A 55 -7.15 14.41 -0.95
CA VAL A 55 -6.04 15.10 -0.29
C VAL A 55 -4.86 14.15 -0.14
N VAL A 56 -3.66 14.66 -0.40
CA VAL A 56 -2.39 13.91 -0.29
C VAL A 56 -1.55 14.53 0.81
N ARG A 57 -0.98 13.68 1.66
CA ARG A 57 -0.03 14.05 2.72
C ARG A 57 1.17 13.12 2.63
N ASP A 58 2.29 13.62 2.14
CA ASP A 58 3.49 12.82 1.89
C ASP A 58 3.17 11.60 1.00
N GLY A 59 3.49 10.38 1.43
CA GLY A 59 3.15 9.14 0.73
C GLY A 59 1.71 8.65 0.96
N ALA A 60 0.87 9.36 1.71
CA ALA A 60 -0.50 8.96 2.01
C ALA A 60 -1.53 9.76 1.21
N VAL A 61 -2.69 9.14 0.94
CA VAL A 61 -3.81 9.75 0.22
C VAL A 61 -5.13 9.40 0.88
N ILE A 62 -6.00 10.40 1.04
CA ILE A 62 -7.38 10.20 1.48
C ILE A 62 -8.32 10.85 0.46
N ALA A 63 -9.30 10.08 0.00
CA ALA A 63 -10.34 10.55 -0.90
C ALA A 63 -11.73 10.21 -0.37
N TRP A 64 -12.71 11.05 -0.64
CA TRP A 64 -14.05 10.87 -0.10
C TRP A 64 -15.14 11.41 -1.01
N VAL A 65 -16.37 10.92 -0.79
CA VAL A 65 -17.58 11.34 -1.49
C VAL A 65 -18.60 11.81 -0.45
N VAL A 66 -18.96 13.09 -0.51
CA VAL A 66 -19.99 13.71 0.33
C VAL A 66 -21.31 13.70 -0.44
N PRO A 67 -22.33 12.94 0.01
CA PRO A 67 -23.61 12.91 -0.67
C PRO A 67 -24.45 14.17 -0.41
N THR A 68 -25.42 14.44 -1.27
CA THR A 68 -26.23 15.68 -1.22
C THR A 68 -27.11 15.80 0.03
N ASP A 69 -27.46 14.68 0.64
CA ASP A 69 -28.24 14.57 1.87
C ASP A 69 -27.36 14.38 3.12
N ALA A 70 -26.03 14.54 2.99
CA ALA A 70 -25.13 14.50 4.13
C ALA A 70 -25.44 15.61 5.14
N GLY A 71 -25.35 15.29 6.42
CA GLY A 71 -25.49 16.22 7.52
C GLY A 71 -24.61 15.84 8.71
N PRO A 72 -24.78 16.53 9.86
CA PRO A 72 -23.89 16.38 11.02
C PRO A 72 -23.76 14.96 11.55
N LEU A 73 -24.77 14.12 11.34
CA LEU A 73 -24.88 12.76 11.87
C LEU A 73 -24.60 11.68 10.83
N THR A 74 -24.25 12.04 9.59
CA THR A 74 -24.02 11.08 8.52
C THR A 74 -22.78 10.24 8.86
N PRO A 75 -22.92 8.89 8.92
CA PRO A 75 -21.80 8.01 9.23
C PRO A 75 -20.83 7.88 8.07
N PHE A 76 -19.66 7.31 8.33
CA PHE A 76 -18.62 7.03 7.35
C PHE A 76 -18.54 5.53 7.03
N ARG A 77 -18.30 5.22 5.75
CA ARG A 77 -17.82 3.92 5.26
C ARG A 77 -16.39 4.10 4.79
N ILE A 78 -15.45 3.69 5.64
CA ILE A 78 -14.03 3.91 5.45
C ILE A 78 -13.40 2.63 4.94
N LEU A 79 -12.64 2.69 3.84
CA LEU A 79 -11.64 1.69 3.49
C LEU A 79 -10.28 2.23 3.90
N GLY A 80 -9.58 1.52 4.79
CA GLY A 80 -8.18 1.76 5.10
C GLY A 80 -7.29 0.80 4.33
N SER A 81 -6.16 1.28 3.81
CA SER A 81 -5.06 0.46 3.26
C SER A 81 -3.72 1.16 3.48
N HIS A 82 -2.65 0.66 2.86
CA HIS A 82 -1.34 1.32 2.88
C HIS A 82 -0.65 1.32 1.51
N THR A 83 0.24 2.29 1.30
CA THR A 83 0.87 2.63 0.02
C THR A 83 2.35 2.25 -0.03
N ASP A 84 2.97 2.02 1.12
CA ASP A 84 4.36 1.64 1.22
C ASP A 84 4.53 0.12 1.09
N SER A 85 5.77 -0.28 0.83
CA SER A 85 6.15 -1.68 0.76
C SER A 85 7.60 -1.84 1.22
N PRO A 86 8.00 -3.02 1.71
CA PRO A 86 9.36 -3.27 2.14
C PRO A 86 10.36 -3.14 0.98
N GLY A 87 11.59 -2.73 1.29
CA GLY A 87 12.65 -2.55 0.29
C GLY A 87 13.88 -1.88 0.89
N PHE A 88 14.49 -0.97 0.14
CA PHE A 88 15.65 -0.21 0.60
C PHE A 88 15.48 1.29 0.36
N LYS A 89 15.89 2.11 1.34
CA LYS A 89 15.89 3.58 1.28
C LYS A 89 17.32 4.12 1.16
N LEU A 90 17.54 5.17 0.36
CA LEU A 90 18.86 5.81 0.25
C LEU A 90 19.24 6.52 1.55
N LYS A 91 20.50 6.36 1.95
CA LYS A 91 21.12 7.08 3.09
C LYS A 91 21.56 8.49 2.67
N PRO A 92 21.68 9.45 3.60
CA PRO A 92 22.03 10.85 3.31
C PRO A 92 23.32 11.06 2.50
N LYS A 93 24.30 10.16 2.61
CA LYS A 93 25.52 10.13 1.79
C LYS A 93 25.51 8.85 0.95
N PRO A 94 24.76 8.83 -0.17
CA PRO A 94 24.40 7.58 -0.83
C PRO A 94 25.46 7.15 -1.85
N THR A 95 26.33 8.04 -2.32
CA THR A 95 27.42 7.66 -3.23
C THR A 95 28.54 7.00 -2.44
N VAL A 96 28.62 5.68 -2.50
CA VAL A 96 29.69 4.87 -1.89
C VAL A 96 30.32 3.96 -2.94
N GLY A 97 31.36 3.21 -2.57
CA GLY A 97 31.99 2.30 -3.51
C GLY A 97 33.07 1.44 -2.87
N SER A 98 33.41 0.36 -3.58
CA SER A 98 34.43 -0.60 -3.17
C SER A 98 34.93 -1.35 -4.39
N ALA A 99 36.23 -1.69 -4.41
CA ALA A 99 36.84 -2.52 -5.46
C ALA A 99 36.55 -2.05 -6.91
N GLY A 100 36.54 -0.73 -7.14
CA GLY A 100 36.26 -0.12 -8.45
C GLY A 100 34.78 -0.05 -8.85
N TRP A 101 33.87 -0.47 -7.97
CA TRP A 101 32.43 -0.36 -8.16
C TRP A 101 31.85 0.86 -7.46
N LEU A 102 30.93 1.54 -8.14
CA LEU A 102 30.04 2.55 -7.56
C LEU A 102 28.81 1.85 -6.99
N GLN A 103 28.49 2.18 -5.75
CA GLN A 103 27.40 1.56 -5.00
C GLN A 103 26.49 2.62 -4.38
N ALA A 104 25.20 2.30 -4.25
CA ALA A 104 24.28 3.13 -3.51
C ALA A 104 24.25 2.70 -2.03
N GLY A 105 24.53 3.63 -1.13
CA GLY A 105 24.41 3.46 0.30
C GLY A 105 22.94 3.44 0.70
N VAL A 106 22.45 2.26 1.10
CA VAL A 106 21.04 2.05 1.47
C VAL A 106 20.88 1.58 2.92
N GLU A 107 19.68 1.79 3.45
CA GLU A 107 19.14 1.14 4.65
C GLU A 107 17.95 0.26 4.30
N VAL A 108 17.69 -0.76 5.12
CA VAL A 108 16.53 -1.64 4.96
C VAL A 108 15.28 -0.91 5.44
N TYR A 109 14.26 -0.85 4.60
CA TYR A 109 12.93 -0.29 4.90
C TYR A 109 11.93 -1.44 5.05
N GLY A 110 11.23 -1.51 6.19
CA GLY A 110 10.28 -2.59 6.49
C GLY A 110 10.95 -3.95 6.68
N GLY A 111 10.19 -5.03 6.41
CA GLY A 111 10.64 -6.41 6.55
C GLY A 111 10.82 -7.18 5.23
N PRO A 112 11.68 -6.74 4.28
CA PRO A 112 11.79 -7.38 2.97
C PRO A 112 12.43 -8.75 3.05
N LEU A 113 11.98 -9.67 2.18
CA LEU A 113 12.69 -10.93 1.92
C LEU A 113 13.97 -10.64 1.12
N LEU A 114 15.07 -10.34 1.82
CA LEU A 114 16.34 -9.85 1.26
C LEU A 114 16.84 -10.66 0.05
N ASN A 115 16.72 -11.98 0.11
CA ASN A 115 17.16 -12.87 -0.97
C ASN A 115 16.41 -12.62 -2.29
N SER A 116 15.16 -12.18 -2.22
CA SER A 116 14.36 -11.92 -3.42
C SER A 116 14.76 -10.64 -4.17
N TRP A 117 15.53 -9.76 -3.53
CA TRP A 117 16.06 -8.52 -4.11
C TRP A 117 17.42 -8.69 -4.77
N LEU A 118 18.06 -9.85 -4.59
CA LEU A 118 19.29 -10.18 -5.30
C LEU A 118 19.00 -10.33 -6.79
N ASP A 119 19.97 -9.92 -7.59
CA ASP A 119 20.02 -10.22 -9.01
C ASP A 119 18.83 -9.72 -9.85
N ARG A 120 18.24 -8.58 -9.42
CA ARG A 120 17.21 -7.82 -10.13
C ARG A 120 17.70 -6.43 -10.53
N GLU A 121 17.19 -5.94 -11.65
CA GLU A 121 17.28 -4.53 -12.04
C GLU A 121 16.31 -3.72 -11.19
N LEU A 122 16.85 -2.85 -10.36
CA LEU A 122 16.07 -1.98 -9.47
C LEU A 122 16.11 -0.53 -9.97
N GLU A 123 15.05 0.21 -9.74
CA GLU A 123 15.02 1.66 -9.89
C GLU A 123 15.13 2.36 -8.55
N LEU A 124 15.58 3.62 -8.59
CA LEU A 124 15.42 4.57 -7.50
C LEU A 124 14.19 5.41 -7.78
N ALA A 125 13.29 5.50 -6.81
CA ALA A 125 12.07 6.31 -6.92
C ALA A 125 11.66 6.94 -5.60
N GLY A 126 11.18 8.18 -5.67
CA GLY A 126 10.61 8.88 -4.53
C GLY A 126 10.51 10.37 -4.79
N ARG A 127 10.91 11.20 -3.82
CA ARG A 127 10.90 12.65 -3.95
C ARG A 127 12.23 13.30 -3.63
N VAL A 128 12.48 14.43 -4.27
CA VAL A 128 13.52 15.40 -3.90
C VAL A 128 12.86 16.73 -3.52
N VAL A 129 13.44 17.42 -2.54
CA VAL A 129 12.97 18.72 -2.05
C VAL A 129 14.11 19.71 -2.16
N THR A 130 13.86 20.83 -2.83
CA THR A 130 14.86 21.89 -3.00
C THR A 130 14.89 22.86 -1.81
N ARG A 131 15.93 23.70 -1.71
CA ARG A 131 16.08 24.68 -0.61
C ARG A 131 14.94 25.69 -0.49
N ASN A 132 14.22 25.96 -1.58
CA ASN A 132 13.06 26.85 -1.57
C ASN A 132 11.74 26.14 -1.19
N GLY A 133 11.80 24.84 -0.90
CA GLY A 133 10.64 24.01 -0.56
C GLY A 133 9.93 23.34 -1.74
N THR A 134 10.38 23.53 -2.99
CA THR A 134 9.78 22.85 -4.14
C THR A 134 10.08 21.36 -4.08
N GLU A 135 9.03 20.54 -4.06
CA GLU A 135 9.08 19.09 -4.14
C GLU A 135 8.93 18.60 -5.58
N ARG A 136 9.67 17.55 -5.94
CA ARG A 136 9.57 16.87 -7.24
C ARG A 136 9.63 15.36 -7.05
N LEU A 137 8.68 14.64 -7.66
CA LEU A 137 8.82 13.20 -7.81
C LEU A 137 9.93 12.90 -8.81
N VAL A 138 10.68 11.84 -8.53
CA VAL A 138 11.80 11.38 -9.34
C VAL A 138 11.79 9.86 -9.43
N ARG A 139 12.11 9.34 -10.61
CA ARG A 139 12.40 7.92 -10.81
C ARG A 139 13.45 7.73 -11.91
N THR A 140 14.30 6.71 -11.75
CA THR A 140 15.42 6.47 -12.66
C THR A 140 15.13 5.43 -13.75
N GLY A 141 14.10 4.59 -13.58
CA GLY A 141 14.04 3.31 -14.29
C GLY A 141 15.18 2.37 -13.87
N PRO A 142 15.44 1.26 -14.60
CA PRO A 142 16.41 0.25 -14.20
C PRO A 142 17.83 0.83 -14.13
N PHE A 143 18.36 0.92 -12.91
CA PHE A 143 19.58 1.68 -12.63
C PHE A 143 20.54 0.96 -11.67
N LEU A 144 20.01 0.10 -10.81
CA LEU A 144 20.73 -0.55 -9.71
C LEU A 144 20.62 -2.07 -9.78
N ARG A 145 21.57 -2.78 -9.17
CA ARG A 145 21.48 -4.23 -8.95
C ARG A 145 22.21 -4.65 -7.68
N ILE A 146 21.66 -5.59 -6.91
CA ILE A 146 22.36 -6.24 -5.79
C ILE A 146 22.89 -7.61 -6.27
N PRO A 147 24.18 -7.73 -6.63
CA PRO A 147 24.70 -8.99 -7.16
C PRO A 147 24.89 -10.05 -6.07
N GLN A 148 24.41 -11.27 -6.30
CA GLN A 148 24.69 -12.39 -5.40
C GLN A 148 26.14 -12.87 -5.56
N LEU A 149 26.78 -13.26 -4.45
CA LEU A 149 28.10 -13.91 -4.49
C LEU A 149 27.99 -15.26 -5.23
N ALA A 150 28.90 -15.49 -6.17
CA ALA A 150 28.93 -16.73 -6.93
C ALA A 150 29.13 -17.95 -6.03
N ILE A 151 28.38 -19.02 -6.28
CA ILE A 151 28.45 -20.30 -5.52
C ILE A 151 29.85 -20.93 -5.45
N HIS A 152 30.73 -20.63 -6.42
CA HIS A 152 32.11 -21.11 -6.41
C HIS A 152 32.94 -20.53 -5.25
N LEU A 153 32.56 -19.35 -4.77
CA LEU A 153 33.16 -18.62 -3.65
C LEU A 153 32.40 -18.82 -2.33
N ASP A 154 31.17 -19.32 -2.40
CA ASP A 154 30.36 -19.76 -1.25
C ASP A 154 29.68 -21.09 -1.58
N ARG A 155 30.41 -22.19 -1.37
CA ARG A 155 29.96 -23.54 -1.74
C ARG A 155 28.80 -24.05 -0.88
N GLU A 156 28.57 -23.44 0.27
CA GLU A 156 27.54 -23.85 1.24
C GLU A 156 26.28 -22.97 1.17
N VAL A 157 26.22 -21.99 0.27
CA VAL A 157 25.10 -21.03 0.14
C VAL A 157 23.72 -21.70 0.02
N ASN A 158 23.65 -22.87 -0.61
CA ASN A 158 22.41 -23.62 -0.77
C ASN A 158 21.96 -24.38 0.49
N ALA A 159 22.83 -24.53 1.49
CA ALA A 159 22.45 -25.03 2.82
C ALA A 159 21.82 -23.93 3.68
N GLY A 160 22.12 -22.66 3.39
CA GLY A 160 21.51 -21.50 4.05
C GLY A 160 22.14 -20.19 3.60
N LEU A 161 21.38 -19.38 2.85
CA LEU A 161 21.81 -18.04 2.47
C LEU A 161 21.61 -17.07 3.64
N THR A 162 22.70 -16.48 4.13
CA THR A 162 22.68 -15.43 5.17
C THR A 162 23.24 -14.13 4.61
N LEU A 163 22.39 -13.10 4.53
CA LEU A 163 22.77 -11.77 4.04
C LEU A 163 22.96 -10.82 5.22
N ASP A 164 24.16 -10.21 5.30
CA ASP A 164 24.41 -9.09 6.19
C ASP A 164 23.72 -7.85 5.61
N LYS A 165 22.74 -7.31 6.36
CA LYS A 165 21.92 -6.15 5.96
C LYS A 165 22.70 -4.87 5.65
N GLN A 166 23.95 -4.76 6.10
CA GLN A 166 24.80 -3.59 5.85
C GLN A 166 25.82 -3.86 4.74
N ARG A 167 26.32 -5.09 4.62
CA ARG A 167 27.41 -5.43 3.69
C ARG A 167 26.92 -6.02 2.37
N HIS A 168 25.87 -6.83 2.40
CA HIS A 168 25.47 -7.69 1.27
C HIS A 168 24.23 -7.17 0.52
N THR A 169 23.75 -5.97 0.84
CA THR A 169 22.54 -5.37 0.25
C THR A 169 22.80 -4.02 -0.42
N ALA A 170 24.06 -3.58 -0.51
CA ALA A 170 24.42 -2.33 -1.19
C ALA A 170 24.45 -2.55 -2.72
N PRO A 171 23.47 -2.02 -3.48
CA PRO A 171 23.43 -2.24 -4.92
C PRO A 171 24.57 -1.51 -5.62
N VAL A 172 25.05 -2.10 -6.71
CA VAL A 172 25.95 -1.44 -7.66
C VAL A 172 25.15 -0.65 -8.69
N PHE A 173 25.68 0.48 -9.15
CA PHE A 173 25.08 1.30 -10.21
C PHE A 173 26.07 1.69 -11.31
N GLY A 174 27.34 1.36 -11.16
CA GLY A 174 28.36 1.66 -12.15
C GLY A 174 29.76 1.24 -11.70
N VAL A 175 30.75 1.63 -12.49
CA VAL A 175 32.18 1.42 -12.22
C VAL A 175 32.91 2.75 -12.22
N GLY A 176 33.90 2.92 -11.34
CA GLY A 176 34.70 4.14 -11.27
C GLY A 176 34.99 4.61 -9.85
N GLU A 177 35.48 5.85 -9.74
CA GLU A 177 35.87 6.48 -8.49
C GLU A 177 34.70 7.23 -7.84
N VAL A 178 34.47 7.00 -6.55
CA VAL A 178 33.38 7.63 -5.79
C VAL A 178 33.45 9.15 -5.85
N GLY A 179 34.66 9.74 -5.75
CA GLY A 179 34.84 11.19 -5.75
C GLY A 179 34.54 11.88 -7.09
N GLN A 180 34.30 11.13 -8.17
CA GLN A 180 33.96 11.65 -9.49
C GLN A 180 32.48 11.47 -9.84
N ASN A 181 31.69 10.88 -8.94
CA ASN A 181 30.30 10.55 -9.20
C ASN A 181 29.43 11.07 -8.05
N ASP A 182 28.22 11.53 -8.38
CA ASP A 182 27.26 12.00 -7.40
C ASP A 182 25.87 11.45 -7.71
N LEU A 183 25.44 10.46 -6.93
CA LEU A 183 24.13 9.86 -7.08
C LEU A 183 22.99 10.87 -6.81
N VAL A 184 23.21 11.86 -5.93
CA VAL A 184 22.21 12.90 -5.68
C VAL A 184 22.11 13.84 -6.88
N GLY A 185 23.24 14.21 -7.48
CA GLY A 185 23.29 14.92 -8.76
C GLY A 185 22.54 14.19 -9.88
N ILE A 186 22.73 12.88 -10.04
CA ILE A 186 22.00 12.06 -11.03
C ILE A 186 20.49 12.11 -10.77
N LEU A 187 20.05 12.00 -9.51
CA LEU A 187 18.64 12.12 -9.15
C LEU A 187 18.09 13.53 -9.43
N ALA A 188 18.88 14.57 -9.19
CA ALA A 188 18.49 15.95 -9.49
C ALA A 188 18.26 16.15 -11.01
N GLU A 189 19.15 15.59 -11.85
CA GLU A 189 18.97 15.60 -13.31
C GLU A 189 17.67 14.90 -13.73
N HIS A 190 17.38 13.72 -13.16
CA HIS A 190 16.12 13.00 -13.42
C HIS A 190 14.88 13.78 -12.95
N ALA A 191 14.99 14.58 -11.89
CA ALA A 191 13.92 15.47 -11.41
C ALA A 191 13.76 16.75 -12.25
N GLY A 192 14.63 16.96 -13.25
CA GLY A 192 14.68 18.16 -14.09
C GLY A 192 15.24 19.38 -13.36
N LEU A 193 16.13 19.17 -12.38
CA LEU A 193 16.85 20.23 -11.68
C LEU A 193 18.21 20.50 -12.36
N ALA A 194 18.72 21.71 -12.22
CA ALA A 194 19.96 22.13 -12.87
C ALA A 194 21.22 21.58 -12.17
N SER A 195 21.14 21.34 -10.85
CA SER A 195 22.26 20.83 -10.06
C SER A 195 21.78 19.99 -8.88
N GLY A 196 22.59 19.00 -8.48
CA GLY A 196 22.42 18.28 -7.21
C GLY A 196 22.49 19.19 -5.99
N GLU A 197 23.19 20.33 -6.07
CA GLU A 197 23.27 21.31 -4.97
C GLU A 197 21.93 21.97 -4.63
N ASP A 198 20.97 21.92 -5.58
CA ASP A 198 19.63 22.43 -5.37
C ASP A 198 18.81 21.50 -4.45
N VAL A 199 19.17 20.21 -4.38
CA VAL A 199 18.50 19.22 -3.52
C VAL A 199 18.91 19.43 -2.07
N ALA A 200 17.95 19.85 -1.24
CA ALA A 200 18.12 20.06 0.20
C ALA A 200 17.80 18.80 1.01
N GLY A 201 16.89 17.96 0.53
CA GLY A 201 16.50 16.71 1.14
C GLY A 201 15.83 15.79 0.14
N TYR A 202 15.78 14.49 0.46
CA TYR A 202 15.14 13.49 -0.41
C TYR A 202 14.66 12.29 0.40
N ASP A 203 13.63 11.64 -0.11
CA ASP A 203 13.14 10.35 0.34
C ASP A 203 13.07 9.45 -0.90
N ILE A 204 14.06 8.56 -1.06
CA ILE A 204 14.21 7.73 -2.26
C ILE A 204 14.29 6.27 -1.84
N LEU A 205 13.40 5.46 -2.40
CA LEU A 205 13.31 4.03 -2.18
C LEU A 205 13.73 3.27 -3.45
N THR A 206 13.96 1.98 -3.29
CA THR A 206 14.23 1.05 -4.38
C THR A 206 12.98 0.27 -4.76
N ALA A 207 12.84 -0.04 -6.03
CA ALA A 207 11.75 -0.85 -6.57
C ALA A 207 12.26 -1.81 -7.66
N ASP A 208 11.71 -3.02 -7.74
CA ASP A 208 11.92 -3.91 -8.88
C ASP A 208 11.32 -3.29 -10.15
N THR A 209 12.07 -3.35 -11.25
CA THR A 209 11.63 -2.84 -12.56
C THR A 209 11.02 -3.92 -13.45
N GLN A 210 11.08 -5.19 -13.05
CA GLN A 210 10.44 -6.27 -13.79
C GLN A 210 8.92 -6.04 -13.86
N ALA A 211 8.40 -5.88 -15.08
CA ALA A 211 6.98 -5.61 -15.31
C ALA A 211 6.07 -6.64 -14.62
N PRO A 212 4.91 -6.21 -14.08
CA PRO A 212 3.86 -7.13 -13.66
C PRO A 212 3.41 -8.02 -14.81
N ALA A 213 3.08 -9.27 -14.52
CA ALA A 213 2.68 -10.24 -15.54
C ALA A 213 1.71 -11.29 -15.01
N ARG A 214 0.72 -11.63 -15.84
CA ARG A 214 -0.04 -12.88 -15.74
C ARG A 214 0.77 -14.03 -16.32
N PHE A 215 0.62 -15.22 -15.75
CA PHE A 215 1.29 -16.43 -16.21
C PHE A 215 0.61 -17.69 -15.64
N GLY A 216 1.18 -18.85 -15.95
CA GLY A 216 0.69 -20.14 -15.46
C GLY A 216 -0.36 -20.75 -16.37
N LEU A 217 -0.93 -21.88 -15.94
CA LEU A 217 -2.04 -22.49 -16.66
C LEU A 217 -3.25 -21.55 -16.61
N GLY A 218 -3.84 -21.24 -17.76
CA GLY A 218 -5.02 -20.37 -17.83
C GLY A 218 -4.75 -18.87 -17.61
N ASP A 219 -3.49 -18.46 -17.43
CA ASP A 219 -3.13 -17.10 -16.98
C ASP A 219 -3.74 -16.72 -15.61
N ASP A 220 -4.00 -17.73 -14.78
CA ASP A 220 -4.65 -17.60 -13.47
C ASP A 220 -3.72 -16.99 -12.40
N LEU A 221 -2.40 -16.99 -12.63
CA LEU A 221 -1.40 -16.46 -11.69
C LEU A 221 -0.95 -15.07 -12.10
N TYR A 222 -0.73 -14.20 -11.11
CA TYR A 222 -0.22 -12.85 -11.30
C TYR A 222 0.95 -12.57 -10.38
N ALA A 223 2.05 -12.07 -10.94
CA ALA A 223 3.24 -11.72 -10.18
C ALA A 223 3.67 -10.28 -10.43
N ALA A 224 3.91 -9.54 -9.34
CA ALA A 224 4.31 -8.15 -9.35
C ALA A 224 5.01 -7.79 -8.02
N GLY A 225 5.79 -6.71 -7.99
CA GLY A 225 6.25 -6.13 -6.74
C GLY A 225 5.15 -5.28 -6.09
N ARG A 226 5.24 -5.09 -4.77
CA ARG A 226 4.38 -4.17 -3.99
C ARG A 226 2.88 -4.49 -4.02
N MET A 227 2.49 -5.74 -4.27
CA MET A 227 1.07 -6.12 -4.15
C MET A 227 0.60 -5.99 -2.71
N ASP A 228 1.49 -6.24 -1.75
CA ASP A 228 1.41 -5.73 -0.38
C ASP A 228 1.86 -4.25 -0.33
N ASN A 229 0.95 -3.27 -0.25
CA ASN A 229 -0.51 -3.41 -0.27
C ASN A 229 -1.19 -2.62 -1.40
N LEU A 230 -0.49 -2.40 -2.53
CA LEU A 230 -1.09 -1.74 -3.68
C LEU A 230 -2.29 -2.50 -4.25
N SER A 231 -2.42 -3.80 -3.95
CA SER A 231 -3.63 -4.58 -4.28
C SER A 231 -4.89 -3.99 -3.62
N SER A 232 -4.84 -3.64 -2.33
CA SER A 232 -5.94 -2.99 -1.62
C SER A 232 -6.12 -1.53 -2.04
N VAL A 233 -5.03 -0.80 -2.30
CA VAL A 233 -5.08 0.59 -2.78
C VAL A 233 -5.80 0.67 -4.11
N HIS A 234 -5.44 -0.19 -5.07
CA HIS A 234 -6.08 -0.25 -6.37
C HIS A 234 -7.55 -0.67 -6.27
N ALA A 235 -7.85 -1.71 -5.48
CA ALA A 235 -9.23 -2.15 -5.24
C ALA A 235 -10.10 -1.03 -4.65
N GLY A 236 -9.56 -0.25 -3.70
CA GLY A 236 -10.20 0.92 -3.13
C GLY A 236 -10.41 2.06 -4.11
N LEU A 237 -9.40 2.37 -4.91
CA LEU A 237 -9.50 3.36 -5.98
C LEU A 237 -10.61 3.00 -6.97
N ARG A 238 -10.64 1.76 -7.47
CA ARG A 238 -11.69 1.30 -8.41
C ARG A 238 -13.08 1.42 -7.80
N ALA A 239 -13.25 0.93 -6.57
CA ALA A 239 -14.52 1.01 -5.87
C ALA A 239 -14.98 2.46 -5.63
N LEU A 240 -14.05 3.38 -5.41
CA LEU A 240 -14.35 4.79 -5.16
C LEU A 240 -14.77 5.52 -6.45
N VAL A 241 -14.12 5.24 -7.58
CA VAL A 241 -14.50 5.80 -8.90
C VAL A 241 -15.96 5.46 -9.22
N ASP A 242 -16.36 4.21 -8.97
CA ASP A 242 -17.71 3.72 -9.23
C ASP A 242 -18.72 4.09 -8.12
N ALA A 243 -18.28 4.70 -7.01
CA ALA A 243 -19.15 5.01 -5.88
C ALA A 243 -20.21 6.08 -6.28
N PRO A 244 -21.51 5.85 -5.98
CA PRO A 244 -22.57 6.80 -6.26
C PRO A 244 -22.49 8.03 -5.35
N ALA A 245 -23.01 9.15 -5.84
CA ALA A 245 -23.10 10.39 -5.06
C ALA A 245 -24.27 10.43 -4.06
N ALA A 246 -25.15 9.42 -4.05
CA ALA A 246 -26.30 9.36 -3.15
C ALA A 246 -26.18 8.11 -2.26
N SER A 247 -25.87 8.31 -0.99
CA SER A 247 -25.73 7.25 0.00
C SER A 247 -26.06 7.80 1.39
N GLY A 248 -26.65 6.98 2.25
CA GLY A 248 -26.90 7.32 3.66
C GLY A 248 -25.64 7.43 4.52
N HIS A 249 -24.46 7.51 3.90
CA HIS A 249 -23.14 7.55 4.51
C HIS A 249 -22.14 8.26 3.58
N ILE A 250 -21.07 8.80 4.16
CA ILE A 250 -19.92 9.35 3.44
C ILE A 250 -18.94 8.21 3.15
N VAL A 251 -18.59 8.01 1.89
CA VAL A 251 -17.57 7.03 1.49
C VAL A 251 -16.19 7.66 1.64
N VAL A 252 -15.26 6.96 2.28
CA VAL A 252 -13.88 7.41 2.49
C VAL A 252 -12.93 6.28 2.11
N PHE A 253 -11.94 6.59 1.27
CA PHE A 253 -10.79 5.74 1.00
C PHE A 253 -9.56 6.41 1.59
N ALA A 254 -8.82 5.69 2.44
CA ALA A 254 -7.62 6.17 3.10
C ALA A 254 -6.47 5.16 2.92
N ALA A 255 -5.47 5.53 2.12
CA ALA A 255 -4.26 4.75 1.95
C ALA A 255 -3.09 5.46 2.66
N PHE A 256 -2.58 4.83 3.71
CA PHE A 256 -1.55 5.38 4.59
C PHE A 256 -0.13 5.07 4.11
N ASP A 257 0.86 5.76 4.64
CA ASP A 257 2.28 5.51 4.44
C ASP A 257 2.88 4.88 5.72
N HIS A 258 4.09 4.33 5.64
CA HIS A 258 4.82 3.77 6.79
C HIS A 258 4.11 2.64 7.57
N GLU A 259 3.20 1.87 6.97
CA GLU A 259 2.58 0.71 7.64
C GLU A 259 3.65 -0.30 8.05
N GLU A 260 4.58 -0.57 7.13
CA GLU A 260 5.68 -1.53 7.25
C GLU A 260 6.70 -1.17 8.35
N LEU A 261 6.57 0.03 8.91
CA LEU A 261 7.40 0.56 10.00
C LEU A 261 6.63 0.68 11.33
N GLY A 262 5.35 0.28 11.38
CA GLY A 262 4.48 0.42 12.55
C GLY A 262 3.54 1.63 12.51
N SER A 263 3.46 2.35 11.40
CA SER A 263 2.57 3.51 11.15
C SER A 263 2.76 4.75 12.05
N GLU A 264 3.82 4.83 12.85
CA GLU A 264 4.07 5.92 13.81
C GLU A 264 4.61 7.19 13.13
N SER A 265 3.84 7.76 12.21
CA SER A 265 4.21 8.95 11.45
C SER A 265 3.02 9.87 11.19
N ARG A 266 3.25 11.08 10.65
CA ARG A 266 2.17 12.02 10.30
C ARG A 266 1.28 11.55 9.14
N SER A 267 1.78 10.63 8.31
CA SER A 267 1.13 10.05 7.13
C SER A 267 0.71 8.59 7.34
N GLY A 268 1.08 7.98 8.47
CA GLY A 268 0.67 6.62 8.82
C GLY A 268 -0.72 6.52 9.41
N ALA A 269 -1.22 5.29 9.54
CA ALA A 269 -2.51 5.01 10.17
C ALA A 269 -2.56 5.38 11.66
N SER A 270 -1.38 5.38 12.29
CA SER A 270 -1.14 5.94 13.62
C SER A 270 -0.83 7.45 13.58
N GLY A 271 -1.08 8.13 12.48
CA GLY A 271 -0.99 9.58 12.36
C GLY A 271 -2.33 10.27 12.65
N PRO A 272 -2.36 11.61 12.68
CA PRO A 272 -3.60 12.36 12.82
C PRO A 272 -4.39 12.46 11.50
N PHE A 273 -3.83 12.01 10.37
CA PHE A 273 -4.37 12.34 9.04
C PHE A 273 -5.85 11.97 8.85
N LEU A 274 -6.23 10.74 9.19
CA LEU A 274 -7.63 10.32 9.07
C LEU A 274 -8.53 11.07 10.06
N ASP A 275 -8.07 11.29 11.29
CA ASP A 275 -8.84 12.04 12.29
C ASP A 275 -9.11 13.48 11.85
N ASP A 276 -8.07 14.16 11.35
CA ASP A 276 -8.13 15.51 10.81
C ASP A 276 -9.17 15.57 9.67
N VAL A 277 -9.11 14.64 8.72
CA VAL A 277 -10.01 14.60 7.57
C VAL A 277 -11.46 14.37 7.99
N LEU A 278 -11.73 13.33 8.78
CA LEU A 278 -13.09 13.01 9.22
C LEU A 278 -13.69 14.14 10.06
N THR A 279 -12.88 14.75 10.93
CA THR A 279 -13.31 15.88 11.77
C THR A 279 -13.65 17.08 10.90
N ARG A 280 -12.82 17.42 9.91
CA ARG A 280 -13.08 18.57 9.02
C ARG A 280 -14.29 18.36 8.11
N ILE A 281 -14.52 17.15 7.62
CA ILE A 281 -15.76 16.79 6.90
C ILE A 281 -16.97 16.97 7.82
N GLY A 282 -16.91 16.46 9.06
CA GLY A 282 -17.99 16.63 10.02
C GLY A 282 -18.30 18.12 10.31
N VAL A 283 -17.26 18.92 10.56
CA VAL A 283 -17.38 20.36 10.82
C VAL A 283 -18.00 21.10 9.63
N SER A 284 -17.61 20.76 8.39
CA SER A 284 -18.20 21.40 7.20
C SER A 284 -19.69 21.07 7.02
N LEU A 285 -20.13 19.94 7.57
CA LEU A 285 -21.54 19.52 7.64
C LEU A 285 -22.27 20.01 8.90
N GLY A 286 -21.63 20.82 9.75
CA GLY A 286 -22.23 21.38 10.96
C GLY A 286 -22.19 20.47 12.19
N ALA A 287 -21.33 19.45 12.22
CA ALA A 287 -21.15 18.58 13.37
C ALA A 287 -20.38 19.28 14.51
N GLY A 288 -20.94 19.21 15.72
CA GLY A 288 -20.21 19.45 16.97
C GLY A 288 -19.58 18.16 17.50
N LEU A 289 -19.09 18.22 18.75
CA LEU A 289 -18.45 17.07 19.41
C LEU A 289 -19.41 15.89 19.61
N GLU A 290 -20.68 16.17 19.92
CA GLU A 290 -21.72 15.16 20.12
C GLU A 290 -22.07 14.48 18.79
N GLU A 291 -22.32 15.27 17.75
CA GLU A 291 -22.63 14.77 16.41
C GLU A 291 -21.47 13.93 15.86
N ARG A 292 -20.23 14.39 16.02
CA ARG A 292 -19.03 13.63 15.62
C ARG A 292 -18.98 12.28 16.34
N SER A 293 -19.17 12.27 17.65
CA SER A 293 -19.11 11.02 18.44
C SER A 293 -20.18 10.02 17.99
N ARG A 294 -21.39 10.50 17.70
CA ARG A 294 -22.49 9.68 17.20
C ARG A 294 -22.25 9.18 15.77
N ALA A 295 -21.73 10.03 14.88
CA ALA A 295 -21.39 9.66 13.51
C ALA A 295 -20.31 8.58 13.49
N LEU A 296 -19.22 8.74 14.27
CA LEU A 296 -18.16 7.73 14.36
C LEU A 296 -18.65 6.41 14.95
N ALA A 297 -19.51 6.44 15.97
CA ALA A 297 -20.11 5.23 16.54
C ALA A 297 -21.01 4.47 15.53
N ALA A 298 -21.60 5.17 14.56
CA ALA A 298 -22.38 4.59 13.47
C ALA A 298 -21.53 4.24 12.22
N SER A 299 -20.23 4.55 12.24
CA SER A 299 -19.32 4.35 11.12
C SER A 299 -18.67 2.97 11.13
N TRP A 300 -18.13 2.58 9.98
CA TRP A 300 -17.36 1.36 9.78
C TRP A 300 -16.05 1.64 9.09
N CYS A 301 -14.98 0.96 9.53
CA CYS A 301 -13.70 0.93 8.84
C CYS A 301 -13.39 -0.49 8.36
N LEU A 302 -13.23 -0.67 7.06
CA LEU A 302 -12.71 -1.89 6.45
C LEU A 302 -11.19 -1.71 6.27
N SER A 303 -10.41 -2.33 7.14
CA SER A 303 -8.94 -2.41 7.03
C SER A 303 -8.59 -3.48 6.00
N SER A 304 -8.20 -3.08 4.80
CA SER A 304 -7.83 -4.00 3.73
C SER A 304 -6.32 -4.05 3.61
N ASP A 305 -5.78 -5.23 3.91
CA ASP A 305 -4.36 -5.52 3.88
C ASP A 305 -4.14 -6.98 3.51
N ALA A 306 -3.16 -7.23 2.65
CA ALA A 306 -2.92 -8.55 2.10
C ALA A 306 -2.77 -9.62 3.21
N GLY A 307 -3.05 -10.87 2.88
CA GLY A 307 -2.86 -11.98 3.81
C GLY A 307 -2.25 -13.18 3.12
N HIS A 308 -2.12 -14.28 3.84
CA HIS A 308 -1.31 -15.41 3.38
C HIS A 308 -2.19 -16.54 2.85
N ALA A 309 -2.08 -16.83 1.55
CA ALA A 309 -2.52 -18.12 1.01
C ALA A 309 -1.69 -19.26 1.64
N VAL A 310 -2.25 -20.46 1.73
CA VAL A 310 -1.50 -21.64 2.12
C VAL A 310 -0.40 -21.90 1.10
N HIS A 311 0.85 -21.83 1.55
CA HIS A 311 1.99 -22.13 0.69
C HIS A 311 2.07 -23.65 0.46
N PRO A 312 2.03 -24.15 -0.80
CA PRO A 312 1.97 -25.59 -1.06
C PRO A 312 3.22 -26.36 -0.59
N ASN A 313 4.38 -25.68 -0.53
CA ASN A 313 5.63 -26.27 -0.01
C ASN A 313 5.85 -26.07 1.51
N TYR A 314 4.99 -25.29 2.19
CA TYR A 314 5.07 -25.06 3.64
C TYR A 314 3.67 -25.07 4.29
N PRO A 315 2.80 -26.05 3.98
CA PRO A 315 1.41 -26.05 4.44
C PRO A 315 1.28 -26.12 5.96
N GLU A 316 2.28 -26.66 6.65
CA GLU A 316 2.35 -26.80 8.10
C GLU A 316 2.47 -25.46 8.86
N ARG A 317 2.72 -24.36 8.16
CA ARG A 317 2.80 -23.01 8.74
C ARG A 317 1.44 -22.35 8.96
N HIS A 318 0.39 -22.86 8.33
CA HIS A 318 -0.98 -22.36 8.50
C HIS A 318 -1.74 -23.09 9.61
N ASP A 319 -2.90 -22.55 9.99
CA ASP A 319 -3.84 -23.25 10.87
C ASP A 319 -4.33 -24.56 10.21
N PRO A 320 -4.54 -25.65 10.97
CA PRO A 320 -4.97 -26.93 10.40
C PRO A 320 -6.34 -26.90 9.72
N ALA A 321 -7.23 -25.98 10.09
CA ALA A 321 -8.60 -25.90 9.57
C ALA A 321 -8.85 -24.67 8.68
N ASN A 322 -8.29 -23.51 9.05
CA ASN A 322 -8.48 -22.26 8.34
C ASN A 322 -7.34 -22.07 7.34
N ARG A 323 -7.57 -22.55 6.12
CA ARG A 323 -6.54 -22.78 5.10
C ARG A 323 -6.89 -22.09 3.79
N PRO A 324 -6.73 -20.75 3.69
CA PRO A 324 -7.08 -20.04 2.48
C PRO A 324 -6.26 -20.53 1.28
N VAL A 325 -6.92 -20.78 0.16
CA VAL A 325 -6.31 -21.19 -1.10
C VAL A 325 -6.38 -20.06 -2.12
N ALA A 326 -5.42 -20.07 -3.05
CA ALA A 326 -5.42 -19.19 -4.21
C ALA A 326 -6.68 -19.47 -5.07
N GLY A 327 -7.37 -18.41 -5.50
CA GLY A 327 -8.63 -18.46 -6.26
C GLY A 327 -9.87 -18.76 -5.41
N GLY A 328 -9.72 -18.86 -4.08
CA GLY A 328 -10.84 -19.12 -3.16
C GLY A 328 -11.61 -17.88 -2.71
N GLY A 329 -11.18 -16.68 -3.14
CA GLY A 329 -11.74 -15.40 -2.77
C GLY A 329 -10.96 -14.66 -1.68
N PRO A 330 -11.29 -13.39 -1.42
CA PRO A 330 -10.61 -12.55 -0.43
C PRO A 330 -10.75 -13.09 0.99
N LEU A 331 -9.84 -12.64 1.85
CA LEU A 331 -9.73 -13.09 3.23
C LEU A 331 -10.62 -12.29 4.17
N LEU A 332 -11.16 -12.96 5.17
CA LEU A 332 -11.61 -12.36 6.44
C LEU A 332 -10.57 -12.68 7.52
N LYS A 333 -9.79 -11.69 7.96
CA LYS A 333 -8.66 -11.87 8.87
C LYS A 333 -9.14 -11.76 10.32
N ILE A 334 -8.95 -12.81 11.13
CA ILE A 334 -9.46 -12.91 12.51
C ILE A 334 -8.31 -13.22 13.46
N ASN A 335 -8.23 -12.51 14.59
CA ASN A 335 -7.24 -12.80 15.61
C ASN A 335 -7.72 -12.41 17.02
N ALA A 336 -7.72 -13.38 17.94
CA ALA A 336 -8.18 -13.15 19.32
C ALA A 336 -7.34 -12.13 20.09
N ASN A 337 -6.06 -11.94 19.74
CA ASN A 337 -5.15 -10.98 20.36
C ASN A 337 -5.23 -9.58 19.72
N GLN A 338 -6.28 -9.31 18.93
CA GLN A 338 -6.50 -8.00 18.28
C GLN A 338 -5.34 -7.58 17.36
N ARG A 339 -4.62 -8.55 16.77
CA ARG A 339 -3.73 -8.30 15.62
C ARG A 339 -4.53 -7.94 14.36
N TYR A 340 -5.76 -8.44 14.33
CA TYR A 340 -6.84 -8.05 13.44
C TYR A 340 -8.05 -7.71 14.31
N THR A 341 -8.82 -6.71 13.94
CA THR A 341 -9.93 -6.15 14.73
C THR A 341 -11.28 -6.83 14.50
N THR A 342 -11.34 -7.73 13.52
CA THR A 342 -12.57 -8.43 13.12
C THR A 342 -13.26 -9.12 14.30
N ASP A 343 -14.48 -8.67 14.59
CA ASP A 343 -15.40 -9.29 15.54
C ASP A 343 -16.59 -9.96 14.82
N ALA A 344 -17.56 -10.47 15.57
CA ALA A 344 -18.75 -11.12 15.01
C ALA A 344 -19.59 -10.18 14.13
N HIS A 345 -19.65 -8.89 14.45
CA HIS A 345 -20.38 -7.92 13.63
C HIS A 345 -19.63 -7.60 12.33
N GLY A 346 -18.29 -7.50 12.40
CA GLY A 346 -17.42 -7.37 11.23
C GLY A 346 -17.56 -8.57 10.31
N ALA A 347 -17.48 -9.80 10.83
CA ALA A 347 -17.69 -11.02 10.05
C ALA A 347 -19.05 -11.02 9.32
N ALA A 348 -20.13 -10.66 10.03
CA ALA A 348 -21.46 -10.57 9.43
C ALA A 348 -21.56 -9.47 8.35
N LEU A 349 -20.87 -8.34 8.54
CA LEU A 349 -20.82 -7.27 7.53
C LEU A 349 -20.08 -7.72 6.27
N TRP A 350 -18.92 -8.36 6.43
CA TRP A 350 -18.14 -8.87 5.31
C TRP A 350 -18.87 -9.94 4.51
N ALA A 351 -19.53 -10.86 5.21
CA ALA A 351 -20.36 -11.88 4.57
C ALA A 351 -21.47 -11.26 3.71
N ARG A 352 -22.13 -10.19 4.19
CA ARG A 352 -23.13 -9.46 3.38
C ARG A 352 -22.51 -8.77 2.16
N ALA A 353 -21.38 -8.09 2.33
CA ALA A 353 -20.69 -7.42 1.22
C ALA A 353 -20.25 -8.42 0.14
N CYS A 354 -19.68 -9.56 0.53
CA CYS A 354 -19.28 -10.61 -0.40
C CYS A 354 -20.49 -11.25 -1.10
N ALA A 355 -21.57 -11.53 -0.35
CA ALA A 355 -22.81 -12.06 -0.93
C ALA A 355 -23.43 -11.10 -1.95
N GLN A 356 -23.49 -9.80 -1.64
CA GLN A 356 -23.95 -8.76 -2.57
C GLN A 356 -23.07 -8.70 -3.82
N ALA A 357 -21.75 -8.80 -3.66
CA ALA A 357 -20.81 -8.82 -4.78
C ALA A 357 -20.84 -10.15 -5.58
N GLY A 358 -21.53 -11.19 -5.09
CA GLY A 358 -21.54 -12.51 -5.70
C GLY A 358 -20.21 -13.25 -5.60
N VAL A 359 -19.38 -12.94 -4.60
CA VAL A 359 -18.05 -13.55 -4.40
C VAL A 359 -18.01 -14.40 -3.13
N THR A 360 -17.16 -15.43 -3.14
CA THR A 360 -16.84 -16.21 -1.93
C THR A 360 -15.73 -15.50 -1.16
N TYR A 361 -15.66 -15.68 0.16
CA TYR A 361 -14.53 -15.26 0.98
C TYR A 361 -14.03 -16.44 1.83
N GLN A 362 -12.84 -16.30 2.40
CA GLN A 362 -12.20 -17.34 3.21
C GLN A 362 -11.81 -16.79 4.58
N GLU A 363 -12.10 -17.49 5.66
CA GLU A 363 -11.56 -17.13 6.97
C GLU A 363 -10.06 -17.40 7.06
N PHE A 364 -9.32 -16.42 7.58
CA PHE A 364 -7.91 -16.54 7.92
C PHE A 364 -7.71 -16.32 9.41
N VAL A 365 -7.10 -17.29 10.08
CA VAL A 365 -6.53 -17.16 11.42
C VAL A 365 -5.09 -17.63 11.40
N SER A 366 -4.30 -17.11 12.34
CA SER A 366 -2.91 -17.51 12.50
C SER A 366 -2.81 -18.83 13.27
N ASN A 367 -1.81 -19.64 12.95
CA ASN A 367 -1.47 -20.80 13.76
C ASN A 367 -1.06 -20.35 15.18
N ASN A 368 -1.61 -20.95 16.24
CA ASN A 368 -1.32 -20.53 17.62
C ASN A 368 0.17 -20.59 18.02
N ALA A 369 0.97 -21.40 17.33
CA ALA A 369 2.41 -21.49 17.57
C ALA A 369 3.24 -20.42 16.81
N ILE A 370 2.62 -19.68 15.88
CA ILE A 370 3.29 -18.70 15.02
C ILE A 370 2.62 -17.33 15.21
N PRO A 371 3.32 -16.34 15.79
CA PRO A 371 2.83 -14.98 15.86
C PRO A 371 2.54 -14.41 14.46
N CYS A 372 1.45 -13.67 14.32
CA CYS A 372 1.17 -12.89 13.12
C CYS A 372 1.59 -11.43 13.28
N GLY A 373 1.79 -10.77 12.14
CA GLY A 373 1.86 -9.31 12.05
C GLY A 373 0.55 -8.65 12.49
N SER A 374 0.62 -7.35 12.73
CA SER A 374 -0.57 -6.49 12.88
C SER A 374 -0.87 -5.82 11.54
N THR A 375 -1.99 -5.09 11.46
CA THR A 375 -2.33 -4.22 10.33
C THR A 375 -2.58 -2.79 10.84
N ILE A 376 -3.04 -1.90 9.96
CA ILE A 376 -3.61 -0.60 10.33
C ILE A 376 -4.91 -0.71 11.14
N GLY A 377 -5.64 -1.84 11.06
CA GLY A 377 -6.97 -2.00 11.65
C GLY A 377 -7.00 -1.69 13.15
N PRO A 378 -6.17 -2.37 13.97
CA PRO A 378 -6.07 -2.09 15.40
C PRO A 378 -5.65 -0.64 15.70
N LEU A 379 -4.81 -0.04 14.86
CA LEU A 379 -4.32 1.32 15.03
C LEU A 379 -5.44 2.35 14.82
N THR A 380 -6.19 2.20 13.73
CA THR A 380 -7.35 3.03 13.40
C THR A 380 -8.46 2.88 14.43
N ALA A 381 -8.78 1.65 14.84
CA ALA A 381 -9.78 1.37 15.86
C ALA A 381 -9.41 2.01 17.21
N THR A 382 -8.13 1.90 17.62
CA THR A 382 -7.63 2.50 18.87
C THR A 382 -7.70 4.03 18.84
N ARG A 383 -7.35 4.64 17.70
CA ARG A 383 -7.36 6.11 17.57
C ARG A 383 -8.74 6.71 17.50
N LEU A 384 -9.64 6.10 16.73
CA LEU A 384 -10.91 6.74 16.36
C LEU A 384 -12.13 6.14 17.06
N GLY A 385 -11.99 4.94 17.67
CA GLY A 385 -13.11 4.21 18.25
C GLY A 385 -14.11 3.69 17.21
N ILE A 386 -13.78 3.75 15.92
CA ILE A 386 -14.62 3.26 14.83
C ILE A 386 -14.54 1.73 14.81
N ARG A 387 -15.68 1.07 14.67
CA ARG A 387 -15.71 -0.39 14.52
C ARG A 387 -15.01 -0.78 13.22
N THR A 388 -13.99 -1.63 13.37
CA THR A 388 -13.09 -2.00 12.29
C THR A 388 -13.12 -3.51 12.07
N LEU A 389 -12.96 -3.94 10.83
CA LEU A 389 -12.73 -5.34 10.45
C LEU A 389 -11.58 -5.41 9.46
N ASP A 390 -10.88 -6.54 9.42
CA ASP A 390 -9.69 -6.76 8.59
C ASP A 390 -9.95 -7.79 7.49
N VAL A 391 -9.60 -7.45 6.27
CA VAL A 391 -9.76 -8.26 5.05
C VAL A 391 -8.52 -8.12 4.16
N GLY A 392 -8.46 -8.85 3.05
CA GLY A 392 -7.48 -8.57 2.00
C GLY A 392 -7.32 -9.69 0.98
N ALA A 393 -6.42 -9.48 0.02
CA ALA A 393 -6.10 -10.49 -0.98
C ALA A 393 -5.14 -11.55 -0.41
N PRO A 394 -5.37 -12.85 -0.65
CA PRO A 394 -4.39 -13.89 -0.36
C PRO A 394 -3.20 -13.80 -1.32
N LEU A 395 -2.00 -13.64 -0.76
CA LEU A 395 -0.72 -13.64 -1.46
C LEU A 395 0.14 -14.83 -1.04
N LEU A 396 1.05 -15.21 -1.94
CA LEU A 396 2.27 -15.94 -1.63
C LEU A 396 3.47 -14.98 -1.74
N SER A 397 4.53 -15.32 -1.00
CA SER A 397 5.80 -14.56 -1.01
C SER A 397 5.67 -13.10 -0.58
N MET A 398 4.71 -12.78 0.29
CA MET A 398 4.52 -11.43 0.85
C MET A 398 5.85 -10.82 1.34
N HIS A 399 6.07 -9.53 1.10
CA HIS A 399 7.32 -8.77 1.30
C HIS A 399 8.49 -9.18 0.36
N SER A 400 8.22 -9.97 -0.68
CA SER A 400 9.19 -10.20 -1.75
C SER A 400 9.28 -8.99 -2.69
N ALA A 401 10.43 -8.82 -3.35
CA ALA A 401 10.55 -7.94 -4.51
C ALA A 401 9.53 -8.28 -5.62
N ARG A 402 9.04 -9.53 -5.66
CA ARG A 402 8.01 -10.01 -6.59
C ARG A 402 7.12 -11.06 -5.94
N GLU A 403 5.94 -10.62 -5.53
CA GLU A 403 4.92 -11.42 -4.85
C GLU A 403 4.05 -12.17 -5.87
N LEU A 404 3.18 -13.06 -5.39
CA LEU A 404 2.32 -13.90 -6.22
C LEU A 404 0.88 -13.92 -5.71
N ALA A 405 -0.09 -13.76 -6.61
CA ALA A 405 -1.52 -13.83 -6.34
C ALA A 405 -2.25 -14.67 -7.39
N HIS A 406 -3.46 -15.11 -7.08
CA HIS A 406 -4.43 -15.53 -8.10
C HIS A 406 -5.17 -14.30 -8.63
N VAL A 407 -5.42 -14.23 -9.93
CA VAL A 407 -6.09 -13.07 -10.55
C VAL A 407 -7.49 -12.84 -9.99
N ASP A 408 -8.28 -13.91 -9.83
CA ASP A 408 -9.67 -13.81 -9.35
C ASP A 408 -9.79 -13.29 -7.91
N ASP A 409 -8.80 -13.55 -7.05
CA ASP A 409 -8.84 -13.05 -5.67
C ASP A 409 -8.71 -11.51 -5.62
N LEU A 410 -7.90 -10.94 -6.51
CA LEU A 410 -7.71 -9.49 -6.65
C LEU A 410 -9.00 -8.82 -7.15
N VAL A 411 -9.64 -9.41 -8.16
CA VAL A 411 -10.92 -8.92 -8.70
C VAL A 411 -12.04 -9.05 -7.66
N ALA A 412 -12.09 -10.18 -6.95
CA ALA A 412 -13.11 -10.44 -5.94
C ALA A 412 -12.98 -9.49 -4.74
N LEU A 413 -11.76 -9.15 -4.31
CA LEU A 413 -11.53 -8.12 -3.29
C LEU A 413 -12.12 -6.77 -3.72
N SER A 414 -11.85 -6.33 -4.95
CA SER A 414 -12.37 -5.07 -5.47
C SER A 414 -13.90 -5.05 -5.53
N ALA A 415 -14.53 -6.14 -5.97
CA ALA A 415 -15.98 -6.27 -6.00
C ALA A 415 -16.61 -6.19 -4.59
N ALA A 416 -16.02 -6.89 -3.61
CA ALA A 416 -16.50 -6.86 -2.22
C ALA A 416 -16.32 -5.49 -1.56
N ILE A 417 -15.23 -4.77 -1.86
CA ILE A 417 -15.03 -3.39 -1.40
C ILE A 417 -16.07 -2.44 -2.02
N ALA A 418 -16.37 -2.58 -3.31
CA ALA A 418 -17.42 -1.79 -3.95
C ALA A 418 -18.79 -2.01 -3.29
N ALA A 419 -19.13 -3.27 -2.96
CA ALA A 419 -20.34 -3.60 -2.21
C ALA A 419 -20.33 -3.02 -0.78
N PHE A 420 -19.18 -2.98 -0.10
CA PHE A 420 -19.06 -2.33 1.21
C PHE A 420 -19.30 -0.80 1.15
N PHE A 421 -18.86 -0.14 0.08
CA PHE A 421 -19.15 1.28 -0.17
C PHE A 421 -20.60 1.53 -0.57
N THR A 422 -21.27 0.54 -1.17
CA THR A 422 -22.63 0.67 -1.72
C THR A 422 -23.56 -0.44 -1.25
N PRO A 423 -23.77 -0.60 0.07
CA PRO A 423 -24.60 -1.68 0.60
C PRO A 423 -26.02 -1.60 0.04
N GLU A 424 -26.54 -2.74 -0.40
CA GLU A 424 -27.97 -2.88 -0.72
C GLU A 424 -28.82 -2.76 0.56
N PRO A 425 -30.07 -2.27 0.46
CA PRO A 425 -30.96 -2.01 1.61
C PRO A 425 -31.28 -3.23 2.49
#